data_AF-A0A165TPC0-F1
#
_entry.id   AF-A0A165TPC0-F1
#
_cell.length_a   1.000
_cell.length_b   1.000
_cell.length_c   1.000
_cell.angle_alpha   90.00
_cell.angle_beta   90.00
_cell.angle_gamma   90.00
#
_symmetry.space_group_name_H-M   'P 1'
#
loop_
_entity.id
_entity.type
_entity.pdbx_description
1 polymer ?
#
loop_
_entity_poly.entity_id
_entity_poly.type
_entity_poly.pdbx_seq_one_letter_code
_entity_poly.pdbx_strand_id
1 'polypeptide(L)'
;MDGKMSRYLARNPRALMQYQATRRLPRLADPKSPLIDLLAQISAADRTRVIGVRVGPDLGYRSGAQFQTAAQLWNWLKPHGDHESVASESHQDRRFQGPVTFEVFWEHCSHVPDYILKKYKDR
;
A
#
# COMPACT_ATOMS: atom_id res chain seq x y z
N MET A 1 10.57 -4.60 24.35
CA MET A 1 9.51 -3.88 23.61
C MET A 1 10.14 -3.30 22.35
N ASP A 2 9.58 -3.57 21.17
CA ASP A 2 10.15 -3.12 19.89
C ASP A 2 10.22 -1.58 19.79
N GLY A 3 11.24 -1.05 19.09
CA GLY A 3 11.47 0.39 18.98
C GLY A 3 10.33 1.15 18.28
N LYS A 4 9.64 0.52 17.31
CA LYS A 4 8.46 1.11 16.66
C LYS A 4 7.29 1.20 17.63
N MET A 5 7.03 0.14 18.38
CA MET A 5 5.93 0.09 19.34
C MET A 5 6.09 1.16 20.44
N SER A 6 7.31 1.36 20.94
CA SER A 6 7.60 2.40 21.93
C SER A 6 7.31 3.80 21.38
N ARG A 7 7.70 4.07 20.13
CA ARG A 7 7.42 5.34 19.45
C ARG A 7 5.92 5.51 19.17
N TYR A 8 5.22 4.44 18.81
CA TYR A 8 3.78 4.45 18.58
C TYR A 8 3.01 4.80 19.85
N LEU A 9 3.29 4.13 20.98
CA LEU A 9 2.63 4.43 22.25
C LEU A 9 2.93 5.86 22.74
N ALA A 10 4.16 6.36 22.53
CA ALA A 10 4.51 7.73 22.89
C ALA A 10 3.73 8.79 22.09
N ARG A 11 3.31 8.45 20.86
CA ARG A 11 2.55 9.36 19.97
C ARG A 11 1.03 9.17 20.05
N ASN A 12 0.55 8.09 20.66
CA ASN A 12 -0.87 7.73 20.73
C ASN A 12 -1.30 7.54 22.19
N PRO A 13 -1.72 8.61 22.90
CA PRO A 13 -2.11 8.56 24.31
C PRO A 13 -3.20 7.53 24.60
N ARG A 14 -4.16 7.37 23.68
CA ARG A 14 -5.23 6.37 23.79
C ARG A 14 -4.68 4.94 23.80
N ALA A 15 -3.77 4.62 22.89
CA ALA A 15 -3.14 3.31 22.82
C ALA A 15 -2.28 3.04 24.07
N LEU A 16 -1.59 4.06 24.59
CA LEU A 16 -0.84 3.96 25.84
C LEU A 16 -1.75 3.66 27.04
N MET A 17 -2.86 4.40 27.19
CA MET A 17 -3.84 4.15 28.25
C MET A 17 -4.42 2.73 28.17
N GLN A 18 -4.77 2.27 26.96
CA GLN A 18 -5.30 0.93 26.75
C GLN A 18 -4.26 -0.15 27.10
N TYR A 19 -3.00 0.05 26.74
CA TYR A 19 -1.91 -0.84 27.16
C TYR A 19 -1.71 -0.85 28.68
N GLN A 20 -1.77 0.30 29.33
CA GLN A 20 -1.66 0.39 30.80
C GLN A 20 -2.80 -0.36 31.49
N ALA A 21 -4.03 -0.22 31.00
CA ALA A 21 -5.21 -0.86 31.58
C ALA A 21 -5.26 -2.37 31.33
N THR A 22 -4.87 -2.83 30.14
CA THR A 22 -5.08 -4.23 29.71
C THR A 22 -3.81 -5.07 29.66
N ARG A 23 -2.63 -4.44 29.76
CA ARG A 23 -1.31 -5.03 29.52
C ARG A 23 -1.14 -5.70 28.14
N ARG A 24 -2.04 -5.43 27.19
CA ARG A 24 -1.98 -5.93 25.81
C ARG A 24 -1.43 -4.85 24.90
N LEU A 25 -0.37 -5.18 24.16
CA LEU A 25 0.20 -4.26 23.17
C LEU A 25 -0.75 -4.10 21.97
N PRO A 26 -0.85 -2.89 21.39
CA PRO A 26 -1.54 -2.71 20.11
C PRO A 26 -0.94 -3.60 19.03
N ARG A 27 -1.78 -4.02 18.09
CA ARG A 27 -1.30 -4.70 16.89
C ARG A 27 -1.17 -3.65 15.79
N LEU A 28 0.06 -3.37 15.39
CA LEU A 28 0.31 -2.52 14.25
C LEU A 28 0.00 -3.29 12.95
N ALA A 29 -0.64 -2.61 12.01
CA ALA A 29 -0.91 -3.11 10.68
C ALA A 29 0.38 -3.25 9.88
N ASP A 30 0.49 -4.35 9.13
CA ASP A 30 1.57 -4.62 8.19
C ASP A 30 0.93 -5.07 6.88
N PRO A 31 0.41 -4.12 6.07
CA PRO A 31 -0.36 -4.46 4.88
C PRO A 31 0.54 -5.17 3.86
N LYS A 32 0.05 -6.31 3.37
CA LYS A 32 0.74 -7.13 2.37
C LYS A 32 -0.19 -7.43 1.20
N SER A 33 0.28 -7.16 0.00
CA SER A 33 -0.42 -7.54 -1.23
C SER A 33 0.58 -7.62 -2.39
N PRO A 34 0.29 -8.44 -3.41
CA PRO A 34 1.13 -8.48 -4.62
C PRO A 34 1.32 -7.09 -5.27
N LEU A 35 0.30 -6.23 -5.19
CA LEU A 35 0.38 -4.85 -5.67
C LEU A 35 1.36 -3.98 -4.86
N ILE A 36 1.43 -4.18 -3.53
CA ILE A 36 2.45 -3.53 -2.69
C ILE A 36 3.84 -3.99 -3.11
N ASP A 37 4.04 -5.29 -3.32
CA ASP A 37 5.33 -5.84 -3.70
C ASP A 37 5.77 -5.35 -5.09
N LEU A 38 4.84 -5.25 -6.04
CA LEU A 38 5.09 -4.66 -7.36
C LEU A 38 5.45 -3.17 -7.27
N LEU A 39 4.62 -2.37 -6.59
CA LEU A 39 4.87 -0.93 -6.47
C LEU A 39 6.18 -0.65 -5.73
N ALA A 40 6.56 -1.49 -4.76
CA ALA A 40 7.83 -1.37 -4.03
C ALA A 40 9.05 -1.39 -4.97
N GLN A 41 8.96 -2.07 -6.11
CA GLN A 41 10.02 -2.13 -7.13
C GLN A 41 10.11 -0.86 -7.99
N ILE A 42 9.04 -0.06 -8.06
CA ILE A 42 9.02 1.23 -8.76
C ILE A 42 9.66 2.29 -7.86
N SER A 43 10.55 3.12 -8.41
CA SER A 43 11.16 4.21 -7.64
C SER A 43 10.11 5.23 -7.20
N ALA A 44 10.33 5.91 -6.06
CA ALA A 44 9.41 6.93 -5.58
C ALA A 44 9.22 8.07 -6.62
N ALA A 45 10.28 8.43 -7.35
CA ALA A 45 10.20 9.42 -8.41
C ALA A 45 9.31 8.94 -9.57
N ASP A 46 9.48 7.70 -10.03
CA ASP A 46 8.69 7.14 -11.12
C ASP A 46 7.21 6.97 -10.74
N ARG A 47 6.90 6.61 -9.49
CA ARG A 47 5.51 6.51 -9.01
C ARG A 47 4.72 7.81 -9.14
N THR A 48 5.37 8.97 -9.08
CA THR A 48 4.71 10.27 -9.25
C THR A 48 4.33 10.57 -10.70
N ARG A 49 4.93 9.85 -11.65
CA ARG A 49 4.78 10.05 -13.10
C ARG A 49 3.82 9.06 -13.76
N VAL A 50 3.46 7.99 -13.04
CA VAL A 50 2.39 7.05 -13.44
C VAL A 50 1.05 7.62 -13.01
N ILE A 51 0.15 7.88 -13.98
CA ILE A 51 -1.06 8.69 -13.78
C ILE A 51 -2.34 7.88 -14.01
N GLY A 52 -3.39 8.24 -13.24
CA GLY A 52 -4.74 7.75 -13.43
C GLY A 52 -4.86 6.26 -13.17
N VAL A 53 -4.43 5.84 -11.98
CA VAL A 53 -4.39 4.43 -11.57
C VAL A 53 -5.74 4.01 -11.02
N ARG A 54 -6.37 3.02 -11.65
CA ARG A 54 -7.63 2.43 -11.18
C ARG A 54 -7.38 1.07 -10.55
N VAL A 55 -7.58 0.99 -9.24
CA VAL A 55 -7.49 -0.27 -8.51
C VAL A 55 -8.75 -1.09 -8.76
N GLY A 56 -8.57 -2.39 -8.98
CA GLY A 56 -9.65 -3.32 -9.28
C GLY A 56 -9.30 -4.78 -8.97
N PRO A 57 -10.20 -5.72 -9.30
CA PRO A 57 -10.05 -7.14 -8.97
C PRO A 57 -8.78 -7.78 -9.53
N ASP A 58 -8.34 -7.38 -10.73
CA ASP A 58 -7.12 -7.88 -11.38
C ASP A 58 -5.84 -7.47 -10.64
N LEU A 59 -5.92 -6.44 -9.78
CA LEU A 59 -4.85 -6.01 -8.89
C LEU A 59 -5.02 -6.53 -7.45
N GLY A 60 -6.00 -7.41 -7.21
CA GLY A 60 -6.25 -8.03 -5.91
C GLY A 60 -7.10 -7.23 -4.93
N TYR A 61 -7.93 -6.30 -5.43
CA TYR A 61 -8.80 -5.46 -4.62
C TYR A 61 -10.23 -5.44 -5.15
N ARG A 62 -11.21 -5.37 -4.23
CA ARG A 62 -12.64 -5.29 -4.57
C ARG A 62 -13.12 -3.87 -4.81
N SER A 63 -12.26 -2.86 -4.61
CA SER A 63 -12.60 -1.47 -4.84
C SER A 63 -12.52 -1.13 -6.33
N GLY A 64 -13.25 -0.09 -6.74
CA GLY A 64 -13.00 0.63 -7.98
C GLY A 64 -12.26 1.94 -7.73
N ALA A 65 -11.41 1.98 -6.70
CA ALA A 65 -10.76 3.21 -6.25
C ALA A 65 -9.84 3.77 -7.33
N GLN A 66 -9.91 5.09 -7.55
CA GLN A 66 -9.11 5.77 -8.55
C GLN A 66 -8.16 6.76 -7.88
N PHE A 67 -6.91 6.76 -8.32
CA PHE A 67 -5.84 7.61 -7.81
C PHE A 67 -5.25 8.42 -8.95
N GLN A 68 -4.90 9.69 -8.67
CA GLN A 68 -4.29 10.54 -9.68
C GLN A 68 -2.89 10.03 -10.03
N THR A 69 -2.14 9.50 -9.05
CA THR A 69 -0.80 8.96 -9.27
C THR A 69 -0.58 7.63 -8.56
N ALA A 70 0.36 6.83 -9.04
CA ALA A 70 0.78 5.61 -8.33
C ALA A 70 1.41 5.90 -6.96
N ALA A 71 1.94 7.12 -6.75
CA ALA A 71 2.42 7.55 -5.44
C ALA A 71 1.26 7.74 -4.43
N GLN A 72 0.11 8.26 -4.87
CA GLN A 72 -1.08 8.32 -4.02
C GLN A 72 -1.61 6.93 -3.69
N LEU A 73 -1.64 6.03 -4.68
CA LEU A 73 -1.97 4.63 -4.45
C LEU A 73 -1.03 4.00 -3.41
N TRP A 74 0.29 4.19 -3.56
CA TRP A 74 1.28 3.68 -2.60
C TRP A 74 0.99 4.15 -1.17
N ASN A 75 0.67 5.42 -0.98
CA ASN A 75 0.36 5.97 0.35
C ASN A 75 -0.95 5.43 0.92
N TRP A 76 -1.94 5.13 0.07
CA TRP A 76 -3.17 4.48 0.50
C TRP A 76 -2.95 3.02 0.90
N LEU A 77 -2.08 2.32 0.18
CA LEU A 77 -1.70 0.93 0.46
C LEU A 77 -0.83 0.80 1.70
N LYS A 78 0.14 1.71 1.85
CA LYS A 78 1.16 1.70 2.89
C LYS A 78 1.39 3.14 3.39
N PRO A 79 0.48 3.66 4.23
CA PRO A 79 0.59 5.00 4.77
C PRO A 79 1.85 5.16 5.61
N HIS A 80 2.39 6.37 5.62
CA HIS A 80 3.60 6.66 6.37
C HIS A 80 3.33 6.59 7.88
N GLY A 81 4.24 5.98 8.63
CA GLY A 81 4.14 5.80 10.09
C GLY A 81 3.52 4.47 10.50
N ASP A 82 3.38 4.29 11.80
CA ASP A 82 2.81 3.10 12.41
C ASP A 82 1.31 3.31 12.65
N HIS A 83 0.48 2.39 12.17
CA HIS A 83 -0.99 2.47 12.23
C HIS A 83 -1.55 1.16 12.77
N GLU A 84 -2.66 1.21 13.50
CA GLU A 84 -3.38 -0.01 13.94
C GLU A 84 -4.21 -0.64 12.81
N SER A 85 -4.64 0.16 11.84
CA SER A 85 -5.42 -0.27 10.69
C SER A 85 -5.09 0.55 9.46
N VAL A 86 -5.03 -0.09 8.29
CA VAL A 86 -4.88 0.60 7.01
C VAL A 86 -6.14 0.43 6.17
N ALA A 87 -6.60 1.53 5.55
CA ALA A 87 -7.84 1.52 4.77
C ALA A 87 -7.82 0.47 3.65
N SER A 88 -6.69 0.32 2.96
CA SER A 88 -6.50 -0.63 1.85
C SER A 88 -6.83 -2.08 2.22
N GLU A 89 -6.54 -2.52 3.44
CA GLU A 89 -6.76 -3.91 3.88
C GLU A 89 -8.25 -4.30 3.86
N SER A 90 -9.14 -3.32 4.09
CA SER A 90 -10.59 -3.55 4.04
C SER A 90 -11.12 -3.75 2.61
N HIS A 91 -10.38 -3.26 1.61
CA HIS A 91 -10.71 -3.38 0.19
C HIS A 91 -10.00 -4.56 -0.49
N GLN A 92 -8.99 -5.15 0.16
CA GLN A 92 -8.22 -6.23 -0.40
C GLN A 92 -9.08 -7.49 -0.58
N ASP A 93 -8.95 -8.14 -1.74
CA ASP A 93 -9.50 -9.47 -1.91
C ASP A 93 -8.54 -10.54 -1.38
N ARG A 94 -8.86 -11.08 -0.20
CA ARG A 94 -8.06 -12.15 0.44
C ARG A 94 -8.04 -13.46 -0.33
N ARG A 95 -8.93 -13.65 -1.31
CA ARG A 95 -8.99 -14.86 -2.14
C ARG A 95 -8.23 -14.70 -3.45
N PHE A 96 -7.69 -13.53 -3.74
CA PHE A 96 -6.94 -13.27 -4.95
C PHE A 96 -5.66 -14.13 -4.98
N GLN A 97 -5.49 -14.88 -6.07
CA GLN A 97 -4.32 -15.74 -6.31
C GLN A 97 -3.61 -15.40 -7.62
N GLY A 98 -4.06 -14.36 -8.33
CA GLY A 98 -3.47 -13.96 -9.60
C GLY A 98 -2.08 -13.33 -9.43
N PRO A 99 -1.21 -13.41 -10.44
CA PRO A 99 0.01 -12.62 -10.45
C PRO A 99 -0.35 -11.14 -10.68
N VAL A 100 0.28 -10.24 -9.93
CA VAL A 100 0.26 -8.79 -10.25
C VAL A 100 1.58 -8.47 -10.92
N THR A 101 1.57 -8.38 -12.25
CA THR A 101 2.72 -8.05 -13.09
C THR A 101 2.70 -6.58 -13.49
N PHE A 102 3.84 -6.09 -14.01
CA PHE A 102 3.91 -4.72 -14.52
C PHE A 102 2.96 -4.48 -15.68
N GLU A 103 2.85 -5.45 -16.59
CA GLU A 103 1.93 -5.42 -17.73
C GLU A 103 0.49 -5.19 -17.29
N VAL A 104 -0.02 -6.04 -16.38
CA VAL A 104 -1.36 -5.88 -15.81
C VAL A 104 -1.47 -4.52 -15.12
N PHE A 105 -0.50 -4.13 -14.29
CA PHE A 105 -0.55 -2.84 -13.61
C PHE A 105 -0.64 -1.64 -14.59
N TRP A 106 0.06 -1.68 -15.72
CA TRP A 106 0.02 -0.60 -16.72
C TRP A 106 -1.31 -0.49 -17.44
N GLU A 107 -2.02 -1.59 -17.67
CA GLU A 107 -3.38 -1.58 -18.24
C GLU A 107 -4.39 -0.83 -17.35
N HIS A 108 -4.13 -0.80 -16.04
CA HIS A 108 -4.92 -0.06 -15.07
C HIS A 108 -4.50 1.41 -14.89
N CYS A 109 -3.51 1.87 -15.67
CA CYS A 109 -3.04 3.25 -15.65
C CYS A 109 -3.52 4.00 -16.88
N SER A 110 -3.97 5.25 -16.70
CA SER A 110 -4.41 6.09 -17.82
C SER A 110 -3.22 6.62 -18.64
N HIS A 111 -2.08 6.87 -18.00
CA HIS A 111 -0.86 7.29 -18.67
C HIS A 111 0.39 6.80 -17.94
N VAL A 112 1.30 6.19 -18.70
CA VAL A 112 2.63 5.76 -18.24
C VAL A 112 3.65 6.27 -19.26
N PRO A 113 4.63 7.11 -18.85
CA PRO A 113 5.68 7.56 -19.75
C PRO A 113 6.51 6.40 -20.34
N ASP A 114 6.87 6.51 -21.63
CA ASP A 114 7.61 5.46 -22.35
C ASP A 114 8.92 5.05 -21.69
N TYR A 115 9.62 6.02 -21.09
CA TYR A 115 10.88 5.73 -20.39
C TYR A 115 10.65 4.85 -19.15
N ILE A 116 9.48 4.93 -18.50
CA ILE A 116 9.10 4.05 -17.38
C ILE A 116 8.78 2.67 -17.94
N LEU A 117 7.96 2.58 -18.99
CA LEU A 117 7.64 1.30 -19.64
C LEU A 117 8.92 0.56 -20.05
N LYS A 118 9.86 1.26 -20.70
CA LYS A 118 11.17 0.70 -21.09
C LYS A 118 12.01 0.26 -19.89
N LYS A 119 12.02 1.04 -18.82
CA LYS A 119 12.81 0.76 -17.61
C LYS A 119 12.33 -0.48 -16.84
N TYR A 120 11.03 -0.76 -16.90
CA TYR A 120 10.39 -1.84 -16.14
C TYR A 120 9.91 -3.02 -17.02
N LYS A 121 10.28 -3.05 -18.32
CA LYS A 121 9.81 -4.05 -19.28
C LYS A 121 10.26 -5.48 -18.98
N ASP A 122 11.48 -5.65 -18.44
CA ASP A 122 12.14 -6.95 -18.27
C ASP A 122 12.27 -7.36 -16.78
N ARG A 123 11.47 -6.76 -15.89
CA ARG A 123 11.43 -7.06 -14.45
C ARG A 123 10.21 -7.91 -14.10
#